data_AF-A0A3C2ACX1-F1
#
_entry.id   AF-A0A3C2ACX1-F1
#
_cell.length_a   1.000
_cell.length_b   1.000
_cell.length_c   1.000
_cell.angle_alpha   90.00
_cell.angle_beta   90.00
_cell.angle_gamma   90.00
#
_symmetry.space_group_name_H-M   'P 1'
#
loop_
_entity.id
_entity.type
_entity.pdbx_description
1 polymer ?
#
loop_
_entity_poly.entity_id
_entity_poly.type
_entity_poly.pdbx_seq_one_letter_code
_entity_poly.pdbx_strand_id
1 'polypeptide(L)'
;GSAIVDALSPDRIIIGAPTKQVAVKLLELYASIGKPMLITDVYSAEIIKYASNSFLAMKISFINAIADICELTGANITDVTKGVG
;
A
#
# COMPACT_ATOMS: atom_id res chain seq x y z
N GLY A 1 -6.96 16.61 1.17
CA GLY A 1 -6.54 15.25 1.57
C GLY A 1 -7.76 14.43 1.92
N SER A 2 -7.61 13.11 2.00
CA SER A 2 -8.70 12.14 2.20
C SER A 2 -8.67 11.45 3.56
N ALA A 3 -7.87 11.94 4.51
CA ALA A 3 -7.53 11.24 5.75
C ALA A 3 -8.73 10.71 6.56
N ILE A 4 -9.84 11.46 6.67
CA ILE A 4 -11.05 10.98 7.36
C ILE A 4 -11.68 9.81 6.61
N VAL A 5 -11.77 9.90 5.29
CA VAL A 5 -12.33 8.85 4.43
C VAL A 5 -11.42 7.61 4.46
N ASP A 6 -10.12 7.80 4.36
CA ASP A 6 -9.12 6.72 4.36
C ASP A 6 -9.11 5.97 5.70
N ALA A 7 -9.34 6.68 6.82
CA ALA A 7 -9.42 6.08 8.15
C ALA A 7 -10.74 5.30 8.35
N LEU A 8 -11.86 5.81 7.82
CA LEU A 8 -13.18 5.19 8.00
C LEU A 8 -13.49 4.09 6.96
N SER A 9 -12.81 4.08 5.82
CA SER A 9 -12.98 3.07 4.78
C SER A 9 -11.62 2.66 4.19
N PRO A 10 -10.73 2.03 4.98
CA PRO A 10 -9.46 1.54 4.46
C PRO A 10 -9.66 0.37 3.51
N ASP A 11 -8.67 0.11 2.64
CA ASP A 11 -8.65 -1.11 1.82
C ASP A 11 -8.43 -2.37 2.67
N ARG A 12 -7.61 -2.25 3.73
CA ARG A 12 -7.30 -3.31 4.70
C ARG A 12 -6.74 -2.72 5.99
N ILE A 13 -6.80 -3.48 7.08
CA ILE A 13 -6.21 -3.13 8.38
C ILE A 13 -5.08 -4.12 8.67
N ILE A 14 -3.90 -3.60 9.02
CA ILE A 14 -2.73 -4.41 9.41
C ILE A 14 -2.58 -4.32 10.93
N ILE A 15 -2.56 -5.47 11.60
CA ILE A 15 -2.42 -5.59 13.05
C ILE A 15 -1.11 -6.31 13.36
N GLY A 16 -0.09 -5.55 13.77
CA GLY A 16 1.13 -6.09 14.36
C GLY A 16 0.94 -6.26 15.87
N ALA A 17 1.06 -7.48 16.39
CA ALA A 17 0.84 -7.74 17.81
C ALA A 17 1.94 -8.65 18.40
N PRO A 18 2.42 -8.36 19.63
CA PRO A 18 3.42 -9.19 20.30
C PRO A 18 2.82 -10.49 20.86
N THR A 19 1.50 -10.54 21.06
CA THR A 19 0.79 -11.71 21.58
C THR A 19 -0.60 -11.85 20.95
N LYS A 20 -1.15 -13.06 20.98
CA LYS A 20 -2.49 -13.36 20.48
C LYS A 20 -3.57 -12.56 21.22
N GLN A 21 -3.42 -12.35 22.52
CA GLN A 21 -4.36 -11.60 23.34
C GLN A 21 -4.45 -10.13 22.91
N VAL A 22 -3.31 -9.52 22.56
CA VAL A 22 -3.29 -8.14 22.02
C VAL A 22 -3.95 -8.11 20.64
N ALA A 23 -3.64 -9.08 19.78
CA ALA A 23 -4.26 -9.18 18.45
C ALA A 23 -5.80 -9.27 18.53
N VAL A 24 -6.34 -10.11 19.41
CA VAL A 24 -7.79 -10.26 19.60
C VAL A 24 -8.44 -8.96 20.05
N LYS A 25 -7.85 -8.24 21.01
CA LYS A 25 -8.38 -6.94 21.45
C LYS A 25 -8.41 -5.90 20.31
N LEU A 26 -7.38 -5.88 19.47
CA LEU A 26 -7.33 -4.97 18.32
C LEU A 26 -8.33 -5.36 17.23
N LEU A 27 -8.53 -6.66 17.00
CA LEU A 27 -9.58 -7.14 16.09
C LEU A 27 -10.96 -6.68 16.56
N GLU A 28 -11.29 -6.85 17.85
CA GLU A 28 -12.57 -6.41 18.42
C GLU A 28 -12.76 -4.90 18.28
N LEU A 29 -11.72 -4.11 18.55
CA LEU A 29 -11.74 -2.66 18.41
C LEU A 29 -12.07 -2.21 16.97
N TYR A 30 -11.51 -2.89 15.97
CA TYR A 30 -11.65 -2.54 14.56
C TYR A 30 -12.73 -3.34 13.82
N ALA A 31 -13.43 -4.26 14.49
CA ALA A 31 -14.41 -5.15 13.86
C ALA A 31 -15.55 -4.41 13.15
N SER A 32 -16.00 -3.28 13.69
CA SER A 32 -17.10 -2.49 13.12
C SER A 32 -16.76 -1.83 11.78
N ILE A 33 -15.48 -1.71 11.42
CA ILE A 33 -15.05 -1.16 10.13
C ILE A 33 -15.35 -2.12 8.97
N GLY A 34 -15.44 -3.43 9.25
CA GLY A 34 -15.86 -4.43 8.25
C GLY A 34 -14.91 -4.59 7.06
N LYS A 35 -13.62 -4.29 7.23
CA LYS A 35 -12.58 -4.41 6.20
C LYS A 35 -11.67 -5.61 6.45
N PRO A 36 -10.99 -6.15 5.43
CA PRO A 36 -10.04 -7.24 5.60
C PRO A 36 -8.97 -6.89 6.64
N MET A 37 -8.74 -7.79 7.59
CA MET A 37 -7.73 -7.61 8.64
C MET A 37 -6.62 -8.66 8.50
N LEU A 38 -5.37 -8.22 8.51
CA LEU A 38 -4.19 -9.08 8.50
C LEU A 38 -3.46 -8.96 9.84
N ILE A 39 -3.35 -10.07 10.55
CA ILE A 39 -2.60 -10.15 11.81
C ILE A 39 -1.19 -10.67 11.50
N THR A 40 -0.19 -10.04 12.07
CA THR A 40 1.22 -10.41 11.94
C THR A 40 1.99 -10.04 13.21
N ASP A 41 3.28 -10.38 13.29
CA ASP A 41 4.17 -9.85 14.32
C ASP A 41 4.44 -8.35 14.11
N VAL A 42 4.92 -7.67 15.16
CA VAL A 42 5.15 -6.23 15.16
C VAL A 42 6.14 -5.80 14.08
N TYR A 43 7.24 -6.53 13.91
CA TYR A 43 8.29 -6.16 12.95
C TYR A 43 7.78 -6.23 11.52
N SER A 44 7.06 -7.30 11.16
CA SER A 44 6.46 -7.43 9.84
C SER A 44 5.44 -6.31 9.57
N ALA A 45 4.61 -5.92 10.55
CA ALA A 45 3.65 -4.83 10.37
C ALA A 45 4.33 -3.47 10.09
N GLU A 46 5.42 -3.17 10.80
CA GLU A 46 6.21 -1.95 10.57
C GLU A 46 6.82 -1.95 9.17
N ILE A 47 7.44 -3.06 8.76
CA ILE A 47 8.03 -3.19 7.43
C ILE A 47 6.96 -3.11 6.35
N ILE A 48 5.76 -3.66 6.55
CA ILE A 48 4.63 -3.51 5.61
C ILE A 48 4.31 -2.03 5.39
N LYS A 49 4.35 -1.18 6.43
CA LYS A 49 4.09 0.25 6.28
C LYS A 49 5.17 0.94 5.45
N TYR A 50 6.44 0.67 5.74
CA TYR A 50 7.55 1.21 4.95
C TYR A 50 7.50 0.73 3.51
N ALA A 51 7.38 -0.58 3.29
CA ALA A 51 7.33 -1.19 1.97
C ALA A 51 6.16 -0.64 1.13
N SER A 52 4.97 -0.47 1.72
CA SER A 52 3.82 0.07 1.00
C SER A 52 4.05 1.50 0.50
N ASN A 53 4.61 2.37 1.33
CA ASN A 53 4.90 3.75 0.93
C ASN A 53 6.05 3.80 -0.09
N SER A 54 7.10 3.02 0.12
CA SER A 54 8.24 2.94 -0.79
C SER A 54 7.85 2.36 -2.15
N PHE A 55 6.97 1.35 -2.19
CA PHE A 55 6.50 0.75 -3.43
C PHE A 55 5.69 1.75 -4.26
N LEU A 56 4.82 2.55 -3.62
CA LEU A 56 4.09 3.61 -4.31
C LEU A 56 5.03 4.65 -4.93
N ALA A 57 6.02 5.11 -4.17
CA ALA A 57 7.04 6.03 -4.66
C ALA A 57 7.82 5.42 -5.84
N MET A 58 8.21 4.14 -5.71
CA MET A 58 8.93 3.41 -6.74
C MET A 58 8.13 3.30 -8.04
N LYS A 59 6.80 3.09 -7.99
CA LYS A 59 5.98 3.08 -9.22
C LYS A 59 6.06 4.40 -9.99
N ILE A 60 6.06 5.53 -9.27
CA ILE A 60 6.15 6.86 -9.88
C ILE A 60 7.56 7.07 -10.47
N SER A 61 8.60 6.77 -9.70
CA SER A 61 9.99 6.88 -10.19
C SER A 61 10.24 5.97 -11.38
N PHE A 62 9.68 4.75 -11.36
CA PHE A 62 9.80 3.80 -12.45
C PHE A 62 9.17 4.36 -13.72
N ILE A 63 7.93 4.86 -13.67
CA ILE A 63 7.28 5.35 -14.89
C ILE A 63 7.95 6.61 -15.44
N ASN A 64 8.49 7.47 -14.57
CA ASN A 64 9.28 8.63 -15.00
C ASN A 64 10.56 8.19 -15.74
N ALA A 65 11.29 7.19 -15.22
CA ALA A 65 12.46 6.66 -15.90
C ALA A 65 12.12 6.02 -17.26
N ILE A 66 10.96 5.35 -17.38
CA ILE A 66 10.49 4.83 -18.66
C ILE A 66 10.11 5.96 -19.62
N ALA A 67 9.54 7.07 -19.13
CA ALA A 67 9.25 8.25 -19.93
C ALA A 67 10.54 8.85 -20.53
N ASP A 68 11.60 8.98 -19.74
CA ASP A 68 12.91 9.47 -20.21
C ASP A 68 13.46 8.59 -21.35
N ILE A 69 13.29 7.26 -21.25
CA ILE A 69 13.69 6.32 -22.32
C ILE A 69 12.80 6.50 -23.56
N CYS A 70 11.50 6.72 -23.39
CA CYS A 70 10.57 6.96 -24.49
C CYS A 70 10.94 8.24 -25.26
N GLU A 71 11.35 9.30 -24.58
CA GLU A 71 11.81 10.55 -25.19
C GLU A 71 13.06 10.34 -26.06
N LEU A 72 14.02 9.52 -25.59
CA LEU A 72 15.25 9.23 -26.33
C LEU A 72 15.04 8.30 -27.54
N THR A 73 14.03 7.44 -27.49
CA THR A 73 13.77 6.42 -28.52
C THR A 73 12.66 6.82 -29.49
N GLY A 74 11.89 7.87 -29.19
CA GLY A 74 10.69 8.25 -29.93
C GLY A 74 9.47 7.37 -29.65
N ALA A 75 9.50 6.53 -28.62
CA ALA A 75 8.35 5.73 -28.21
C ALA A 75 7.27 6.58 -27.53
N ASN A 76 6.01 6.14 -27.58
CA ASN A 76 4.90 6.82 -26.91
C ASN A 76 4.65 6.24 -25.51
N ILE A 77 4.92 7.03 -24.47
CA ILE A 77 4.71 6.63 -23.07
C ILE A 77 3.26 6.24 -22.76
N THR A 78 2.28 6.82 -23.46
CA THR A 78 0.86 6.49 -23.28
C THR A 78 0.55 5.08 -23.78
N ASP A 79 1.17 4.67 -24.88
CA ASP A 79 0.98 3.32 -25.43
C ASP A 79 1.74 2.28 -24.58
N VAL A 80 2.93 2.65 -24.08
CA VAL A 80 3.72 1.81 -23.18
C VAL A 80 2.98 1.57 -21.85
N THR A 81 2.47 2.62 -21.20
CA THR A 81 1.69 2.49 -19.95
C THR A 81 0.46 1.62 -20.12
N LYS A 82 -0.33 1.84 -21.19
CA LYS A 82 -1.50 0.99 -21.49
C LYS A 82 -1.14 -0.48 -21.69
N GLY A 83 0.02 -0.76 -22.28
CA GLY A 83 0.50 -2.13 -22.50
C GLY A 83 0.97 -2.83 -21.23
N VAL A 84 1.46 -2.09 -20.23
CA VAL A 84 1.95 -2.64 -18.96
C VAL A 84 0.81 -2.92 -17.96
N GLY A 85 -0.27 -2.14 -18.01
CA GLY A 85 -1.39 -2.21 -17.05
C GLY A 85 -1.22 -1.23 -15.90
#